data_AF-A0A069D011-F1
#
_entry.id   AF-A0A069D011-F1
#
_cell.length_a   1.000
_cell.length_b   1.000
_cell.length_c   1.000
_cell.angle_alpha   90.00
_cell.angle_beta   90.00
_cell.angle_gamma   90.00
#
_symmetry.space_group_name_H-M   'P 1'
#
loop_
_entity.id
_entity.type
_entity.pdbx_description
1 polymer ?
#
loop_
_entity_poly.entity_id
_entity_poly.type
_entity_poly.pdbx_seq_one_letter_code
_entity_poly.pdbx_strand_id
1 'polypeptide(L)'
;MLIIGVQVLRAQHANVVWNTPSRNSSESMPCGGGDIGLNVWVENGDLLFYISRSGTFDEHNCQLKQGRVRMRLTPNPFAVKDGFRQELKLNDGYVEVACGGAVVQLW
;
A
#
# COMPACT_ATOMS: atom_id res chain seq x y z
N MET A 1 18.12 41.90 22.77
CA MET A 1 17.26 40.76 23.15
C MET A 1 17.48 39.67 22.13
N LEU A 2 18.17 38.59 22.51
CA LEU A 2 18.53 37.50 21.60
C LEU A 2 17.43 36.43 21.69
N ILE A 3 16.67 36.23 20.61
CA ILE A 3 15.74 35.10 20.50
C ILE A 3 16.54 33.91 19.97
N ILE A 4 16.79 32.92 20.83
CA ILE A 4 17.29 31.62 20.41
C ILE A 4 16.06 30.78 20.04
N GLY A 5 15.79 30.64 18.74
CA GLY A 5 14.73 29.76 18.26
C GLY A 5 15.17 28.30 18.37
N VAL A 6 14.42 27.49 19.12
CA VAL A 6 14.57 26.03 19.12
C VAL A 6 14.00 25.51 17.80
N GLN A 7 14.84 24.92 16.96
CA GLN A 7 14.39 24.15 15.81
C GLN A 7 13.91 22.79 16.31
N VAL A 8 12.62 22.51 16.15
CA VAL A 8 12.06 21.18 16.44
C VAL A 8 12.45 20.26 15.28
N LEU A 9 13.48 19.44 15.48
CA LEU A 9 13.75 18.28 14.63
C LEU A 9 12.64 17.26 14.83
N ARG A 10 11.58 17.33 14.01
CA ARG A 10 10.59 16.26 13.94
C ARG A 10 11.20 15.11 13.15
N ALA A 11 11.52 14.02 13.84
CA ALA A 11 11.76 12.74 13.17
C ALA A 11 10.43 12.33 12.48
N GLN A 12 10.38 12.45 11.16
CA GLN A 12 9.29 11.84 10.39
C GLN A 12 9.55 10.34 10.30
N HIS A 13 8.50 9.54 10.49
CA HIS A 13 8.60 8.11 10.26
C HIS A 13 8.99 7.87 8.80
N ALA A 14 10.02 7.06 8.59
CA ALA A 14 10.35 6.59 7.25
C ALA A 14 9.18 5.75 6.71
N ASN A 15 8.86 5.94 5.44
CA ASN A 15 7.90 5.10 4.75
C ASN A 15 8.31 3.63 4.80
N VAL A 16 7.32 2.74 4.87
CA VAL A 16 7.57 1.30 4.75
C VAL A 16 7.79 0.97 3.29
N VAL A 17 8.82 0.20 2.97
CA VAL A 17 9.19 -0.14 1.58
C VAL A 17 9.43 -1.64 1.45
N TRP A 18 8.77 -2.26 0.47
CA TRP A 18 9.11 -3.57 -0.07
C TRP A 18 9.89 -3.42 -1.37
N ASN A 19 11.11 -3.97 -1.41
CA ASN A 19 11.94 -3.99 -2.63
C ASN A 19 11.82 -5.32 -3.41
N THR A 20 10.90 -6.18 -2.99
CA THR A 20 10.59 -7.44 -3.66
C THR A 20 9.08 -7.66 -3.64
N PRO A 21 8.50 -8.28 -4.69
CA PRO A 21 7.11 -8.71 -4.65
C PRO A 21 6.82 -9.62 -3.45
N SER A 22 5.60 -9.56 -2.97
CA SER A 22 5.12 -10.32 -1.83
C SER A 22 4.99 -11.82 -2.13
N ARG A 23 5.18 -12.64 -1.09
CA ARG A 23 4.96 -14.10 -1.17
C ARG A 23 3.49 -14.48 -1.17
N ASN A 24 2.67 -13.71 -0.47
CA ASN A 24 1.21 -13.83 -0.37
C ASN A 24 0.64 -12.59 0.33
N SER A 25 -0.66 -12.58 0.59
CA SER A 25 -1.35 -11.42 1.18
C SER A 25 -0.97 -11.03 2.61
N SER A 26 -0.22 -11.85 3.35
CA SER A 26 0.27 -11.48 4.70
C SER A 26 1.28 -10.33 4.66
N GLU A 27 1.90 -10.07 3.50
CA GLU A 27 2.88 -9.01 3.28
C GLU A 27 2.24 -7.78 2.60
N SER A 28 0.93 -7.61 2.76
CA SER A 28 0.20 -6.49 2.15
C SER A 28 0.36 -5.19 2.93
N MET A 29 0.39 -4.07 2.20
CA MET A 29 0.29 -2.72 2.75
C MET A 29 -1.15 -2.35 3.05
N PRO A 30 -1.48 -1.88 4.26
CA PRO A 30 -2.76 -1.25 4.50
C PRO A 30 -2.78 0.16 3.92
N CYS A 31 -3.83 0.49 3.16
CA CYS A 31 -4.22 1.86 2.87
C CYS A 31 -5.75 1.99 2.86
N GLY A 32 -6.27 3.19 2.76
CA GLY A 32 -7.70 3.43 2.72
C GLY A 32 -8.07 4.81 3.23
N GLY A 33 -9.33 5.17 3.01
CA GLY A 33 -9.86 6.47 3.34
C GLY A 33 -11.36 6.42 3.59
N GLY A 34 -11.83 7.20 4.56
CA GLY A 34 -13.24 7.25 4.92
C GLY A 34 -13.76 5.89 5.39
N ASP A 35 -14.69 5.32 4.63
CA ASP A 35 -15.31 4.03 4.92
C ASP A 35 -14.72 2.87 4.12
N ILE A 36 -13.62 3.05 3.37
CA ILE A 36 -12.99 2.00 2.56
C ILE A 36 -11.60 1.65 3.10
N GLY A 37 -11.30 0.35 3.21
CA GLY A 37 -10.00 -0.18 3.57
C GLY A 37 -9.44 -1.12 2.50
N LEU A 38 -8.15 -1.03 2.26
CA LEU A 38 -7.40 -1.83 1.29
C LEU A 38 -6.22 -2.55 1.95
N ASN A 39 -5.95 -3.77 1.48
CA ASN A 39 -4.69 -4.47 1.72
C ASN A 39 -4.03 -4.72 0.37
N VAL A 40 -2.97 -4.01 0.03
CA VAL A 40 -2.34 -3.99 -1.30
C VAL A 40 -1.06 -4.82 -1.32
N TRP A 41 -0.88 -5.68 -2.32
CA TRP A 41 0.37 -6.40 -2.54
C TRP A 41 0.57 -6.76 -4.02
N VAL A 42 1.82 -7.04 -4.40
CA VAL A 42 2.13 -7.63 -5.71
C VAL A 42 2.59 -9.06 -5.51
N GLU A 43 2.04 -9.99 -6.28
CA GLU A 43 2.37 -11.41 -6.21
C GLU A 43 2.33 -12.01 -7.63
N ASN A 44 3.34 -12.79 -7.99
CA ASN A 44 3.44 -13.45 -9.30
C ASN A 44 3.23 -12.51 -10.50
N GLY A 45 3.67 -11.25 -10.37
CA GLY A 45 3.55 -10.21 -11.38
C GLY A 45 2.17 -9.60 -11.52
N ASP A 46 1.24 -9.89 -10.62
CA ASP A 46 -0.07 -9.23 -10.59
C ASP A 46 -0.15 -8.30 -9.38
N LEU A 47 -0.82 -7.17 -9.55
CA LEU A 47 -1.17 -6.28 -8.46
C LEU A 47 -2.51 -6.74 -7.88
N LEU A 48 -2.55 -7.00 -6.57
CA LEU A 48 -3.74 -7.45 -5.88
C LEU A 48 -4.06 -6.53 -4.72
N PHE A 49 -5.35 -6.46 -4.41
CA PHE A 49 -5.78 -5.92 -3.13
C PHE A 49 -7.06 -6.56 -2.64
N TYR A 50 -7.19 -6.67 -1.31
CA TYR A 50 -8.49 -6.86 -0.69
C TYR A 50 -9.16 -5.52 -0.50
N ILE A 51 -10.49 -5.49 -0.58
CA ILE A 51 -11.31 -4.33 -0.29
C ILE A 51 -12.29 -4.67 0.84
N SER A 52 -12.46 -3.74 1.78
CA SER A 52 -13.51 -3.78 2.79
C SER A 52 -14.17 -2.40 2.91
N ARG A 53 -15.42 -2.41 3.37
CA ARG A 53 -16.15 -1.20 3.71
C ARG A 53 -16.54 -1.24 5.19
N SER A 54 -16.47 -0.12 5.88
CA SER A 54 -16.97 0.00 7.25
C SER A 54 -18.44 -0.43 7.33
N GLY A 55 -18.79 -1.22 8.33
CA GLY A 55 -20.15 -1.75 8.51
C GLY A 55 -20.41 -3.11 7.88
N THR A 56 -19.47 -3.71 7.15
CA THR A 56 -19.65 -5.06 6.59
C THR A 56 -19.25 -6.12 7.60
N PHE A 57 -20.22 -6.56 8.40
CA PHE A 57 -20.06 -7.59 9.43
C PHE A 57 -20.87 -8.84 9.09
N ASP A 58 -20.36 -10.00 9.52
CA ASP A 58 -21.13 -11.25 9.56
C ASP A 58 -21.96 -11.38 10.87
N GLU A 59 -22.69 -12.49 11.01
CA GLU A 59 -23.51 -12.79 12.18
C GLU A 59 -22.70 -12.98 13.47
N HIS A 60 -21.37 -13.12 13.36
CA HIS A 60 -20.43 -13.21 14.47
C HIS A 60 -19.74 -11.88 14.77
N ASN A 61 -20.18 -10.78 14.15
CA ASN A 61 -19.61 -9.44 14.31
C ASN A 61 -18.14 -9.36 13.83
N CYS A 62 -17.76 -10.20 12.87
CA CYS A 62 -16.44 -10.15 12.23
C CYS A 62 -16.47 -9.18 11.05
N GLN A 63 -15.50 -8.26 10.98
CA GLN A 63 -15.36 -7.37 9.83
C GLN A 63 -14.84 -8.14 8.61
N LEU A 64 -15.60 -8.11 7.52
CA LEU A 64 -15.30 -8.87 6.32
C LEU A 64 -14.51 -8.08 5.28
N LYS A 65 -13.61 -8.78 4.58
CA LYS A 65 -13.07 -8.34 3.29
C LYS A 65 -14.09 -8.71 2.21
N GLN A 66 -14.74 -7.73 1.61
CA GLN A 66 -15.82 -7.94 0.65
C GLN A 66 -15.36 -8.66 -0.63
N GLY A 67 -14.07 -8.55 -0.97
CA GLY A 67 -13.52 -9.28 -2.10
C GLY A 67 -12.03 -9.01 -2.31
N ARG A 68 -11.50 -9.64 -3.36
CA ARG A 68 -10.14 -9.45 -3.85
C ARG A 68 -10.17 -9.01 -5.30
N VAL A 69 -9.46 -7.95 -5.60
CA VAL A 69 -9.21 -7.48 -6.97
C VAL A 69 -7.83 -7.96 -7.41
N ARG A 70 -7.73 -8.40 -8.66
CA ARG A 70 -6.48 -8.81 -9.31
C ARG A 70 -6.33 -8.05 -10.62
N MET A 71 -5.24 -7.30 -10.76
CA MET A 71 -4.90 -6.53 -11.94
C MET A 71 -3.64 -7.09 -12.58
N ARG A 72 -3.72 -7.41 -13.87
CA ARG A 72 -2.60 -7.81 -14.70
C ARG A 72 -2.44 -6.82 -15.85
N LEU A 73 -1.24 -6.25 -15.97
CA LEU A 73 -0.93 -5.27 -17.00
C LEU A 73 -0.26 -5.94 -18.20
N THR A 74 -0.47 -5.39 -19.39
CA THR A 74 0.15 -5.86 -20.64
C THR A 74 0.70 -4.66 -21.42
N PRO A 75 2.03 -4.56 -21.66
CA PRO A 75 3.07 -5.44 -21.13
C PRO A 75 3.12 -5.41 -19.59
N ASN A 76 3.59 -6.49 -18.96
CA ASN A 76 3.57 -6.61 -17.50
C ASN A 76 4.86 -6.04 -16.87
N PRO A 77 4.81 -4.85 -16.24
CA PRO A 77 5.99 -4.26 -15.60
C PRO A 77 6.41 -5.01 -14.32
N PHE A 78 5.49 -5.74 -13.69
CA PHE A 78 5.71 -6.44 -12.43
C PHE A 78 6.18 -7.90 -12.62
N ALA A 79 6.27 -8.37 -13.88
CA ALA A 79 6.80 -9.69 -14.20
C ALA A 79 8.33 -9.77 -13.99
N VAL A 80 9.03 -8.64 -14.07
CA VAL A 80 10.46 -8.53 -13.74
C VAL A 80 10.62 -8.11 -12.29
N LYS A 81 11.65 -8.65 -11.61
CA LYS A 81 11.95 -8.30 -10.20
C LYS A 81 12.85 -7.08 -10.07
N ASP A 82 13.68 -6.80 -11.09
CA ASP A 82 14.64 -5.70 -11.04
C ASP A 82 13.93 -4.35 -11.04
N GLY A 83 14.29 -3.51 -10.08
CA GLY A 83 13.69 -2.19 -9.90
C GLY A 83 12.28 -2.20 -9.31
N PHE A 84 11.82 -3.34 -8.79
CA PHE A 84 10.54 -3.39 -8.06
C PHE A 84 10.62 -2.60 -6.75
N ARG A 85 9.62 -1.76 -6.53
CA ARG A 85 9.48 -0.99 -5.30
C ARG A 85 8.02 -0.76 -4.98
N GLN A 86 7.57 -1.25 -3.84
CA GLN A 86 6.26 -0.96 -3.27
C GLN A 86 6.46 -0.17 -1.98
N GLU A 87 5.84 1.02 -1.88
CA GLU A 87 6.02 1.95 -0.75
C GLU A 87 4.69 2.43 -0.19
N LEU A 88 4.60 2.45 1.15
CA LEU A 88 3.48 3.00 1.90
C LEU A 88 3.87 4.41 2.30
N LYS A 89 3.27 5.40 1.65
CA LYS A 89 3.50 6.82 1.89
C LYS A 89 2.73 7.22 3.15
N LEU A 90 3.38 7.14 4.31
CA LEU A 90 2.71 7.28 5.61
C LEU A 90 2.08 8.68 5.80
N ASN A 91 2.77 9.73 5.33
CA ASN A 91 2.27 11.10 5.46
C ASN A 91 1.11 11.39 4.50
N ASP A 92 1.10 10.77 3.34
CA ASP A 92 0.14 11.06 2.26
C ASP A 92 -1.02 10.06 2.20
N GLY A 93 -0.90 8.90 2.87
CA GLY A 93 -1.97 7.93 3.05
C GLY A 93 -2.20 6.96 1.89
N TYR A 94 -1.21 6.73 1.03
CA TYR A 94 -1.36 5.89 -0.17
C TYR A 94 -0.25 4.86 -0.36
N VAL A 95 -0.51 3.86 -1.20
CA VAL A 95 0.49 2.87 -1.62
C VAL A 95 0.93 3.16 -3.05
N GLU A 96 2.23 3.19 -3.27
CA GLU A 96 2.84 3.34 -4.59
C GLU A 96 3.57 2.06 -4.97
N VAL A 97 3.28 1.51 -6.15
CA VAL A 97 3.99 0.38 -6.74
C VAL A 97 4.68 0.84 -8.01
N ALA A 98 6.00 0.77 -8.04
CA ALA A 98 6.83 1.15 -9.17
C ALA A 98 7.69 -0.04 -9.63
N CYS A 99 7.72 -0.28 -10.95
CA CYS A 99 8.63 -1.24 -11.57
C CYS A 99 8.69 -0.99 -13.09
N GLY A 100 9.85 -1.17 -13.73
CA GLY A 100 9.95 -1.12 -15.19
C GLY A 100 9.42 0.17 -15.85
N GLY A 101 9.50 1.32 -15.15
CA GLY A 101 8.97 2.60 -15.60
C GLY A 101 7.46 2.81 -15.37
N ALA A 102 6.72 1.77 -14.98
CA ALA A 102 5.33 1.90 -14.56
C ALA A 102 5.23 2.33 -13.10
N VAL A 103 4.26 3.18 -12.79
CA VAL A 103 3.92 3.62 -11.43
C VAL A 103 2.41 3.49 -11.25
N VAL A 104 1.98 2.81 -10.20
CA VAL A 104 0.57 2.66 -9.81
C VAL A 104 0.40 3.18 -8.39
N GLN A 105 -0.57 4.06 -8.19
CA GLN A 105 -0.91 4.63 -6.88
C GLN A 105 -2.31 4.17 -6.46
N LEU A 106 -2.45 3.71 -5.21
CA LEU A 106 -3.70 3.23 -4.64
C LEU A 106 -4.02 4.03 -3.37
N TRP A 107 -5.24 4.58 -3.34
CA TRP A 107 -5.79 5.46 -2.29
C TRP A 107 -7.01 4.79 -1.66
#